data_AF-A0A932BKY4-F1
#
_entry.id   AF-A0A932BKY4-F1
#
_cell.length_a   1.000
_cell.length_b   1.000
_cell.length_c   1.000
_cell.angle_alpha   90.00
_cell.angle_beta   90.00
_cell.angle_gamma   90.00
#
_symmetry.space_group_name_H-M   'P 1'
#
loop_
_entity.id
_entity.type
_entity.pdbx_description
1 polymer ?
#
loop_
_entity_poly.entity_id
_entity_poly.type
_entity_poly.pdbx_seq_one_letter_code
_entity_poly.pdbx_strand_id
1 'polypeptide(L)'
;MSLWAGNRCTFVGDVKYKRVRLGAYPNADLYQLTAYTIATGLRSGMLIYAAGEDPAAVHEVIHLGKLLELVALDLSQQPNGILDQVGQLAGRIRDAAVAA
;
A
#
# COMPACT_ATOMS: atom_id res chain seq x y z
N MET A 1 -5.75 -3.72 5.81
CA MET A 1 -5.79 -5.14 5.37
C MET A 1 -4.51 -5.87 5.79
N SER A 2 -4.58 -7.17 6.02
CA SER A 2 -3.41 -8.00 6.35
C SER A 2 -3.58 -9.42 5.82
N LEU A 3 -2.49 -10.05 5.37
CA LEU A 3 -2.46 -11.48 5.01
C LEU A 3 -1.60 -12.25 6.00
N TRP A 4 -2.01 -13.49 6.28
CA TRP A 4 -1.42 -14.33 7.32
C TRP A 4 -1.17 -15.74 6.82
N ALA A 5 0.01 -16.28 7.14
CA ALA A 5 0.35 -17.69 7.00
C ALA A 5 0.50 -18.29 8.42
N GLY A 6 -0.57 -18.88 8.93
CA GLY A 6 -0.64 -19.29 10.34
C GLY A 6 -0.60 -18.06 11.26
N ASN A 7 0.39 -17.99 12.14
CA ASN A 7 0.60 -16.85 13.05
C ASN A 7 1.56 -15.78 12.52
N ARG A 8 2.10 -15.96 11.29
CA ARG A 8 3.00 -14.99 10.66
C ARG A 8 2.20 -14.08 9.74
N CYS A 9 2.23 -12.79 10.01
CA CYS A 9 1.74 -11.79 9.06
C CYS A 9 2.73 -11.72 7.90
N THR A 10 2.26 -11.90 6.67
CA THR A 10 3.08 -11.88 5.44
C THR A 10 2.86 -10.62 4.63
N PHE A 11 1.77 -9.91 4.86
CA PHE A 11 1.51 -8.64 4.20
C PHE A 11 0.66 -7.74 5.10
N VAL A 12 0.95 -6.45 5.08
CA VAL A 12 0.11 -5.44 5.71
C VAL A 12 -0.06 -4.25 4.79
N GLY A 13 -1.27 -3.72 4.75
CA GLY A 13 -1.55 -2.52 3.98
C GLY A 13 -2.82 -1.84 4.45
N ASP A 14 -3.14 -0.71 3.84
CA ASP A 14 -4.39 0.01 4.12
C ASP A 14 -4.95 0.65 2.85
N VAL A 15 -6.28 0.83 2.82
CA VAL A 15 -6.98 1.40 1.67
C VAL A 15 -7.73 2.64 2.14
N LYS A 16 -7.57 3.76 1.42
CA LYS A 16 -8.25 5.01 1.74
C LYS A 16 -9.07 5.49 0.55
N TYR A 17 -10.36 5.74 0.79
CA TYR A 17 -11.22 6.41 -0.18
C TYR A 17 -10.99 7.93 -0.15
N LYS A 18 -9.87 8.37 -0.73
CA LYS A 18 -9.55 9.79 -0.92
C LYS A 18 -8.65 9.98 -2.12
N ARG A 19 -8.71 11.18 -2.69
CA ARG A 19 -7.77 11.62 -3.72
C ARG A 19 -6.51 12.17 -3.06
N VAL A 20 -5.35 11.76 -3.55
CA VAL A 20 -4.05 12.23 -3.03
C VAL A 20 -3.15 12.75 -4.15
N ARG A 21 -2.29 13.71 -3.80
CA ARG A 21 -1.04 13.94 -4.53
C ARG A 21 0.03 13.21 -3.76
N LEU A 22 0.62 12.17 -4.35
CA LEU A 22 1.60 11.32 -3.67
C LEU A 22 2.85 12.12 -3.30
N GLY A 23 3.17 13.18 -4.06
CA GLY A 23 4.23 14.14 -3.74
C GLY A 23 3.94 15.08 -2.55
N ALA A 24 2.71 15.15 -2.05
CA ALA A 24 2.31 16.09 -0.99
C ALA A 24 2.41 15.52 0.45
N TYR A 25 3.06 14.36 0.63
CA TYR A 25 3.26 13.68 1.92
C TYR A 25 1.98 13.56 2.78
N PRO A 26 1.14 12.53 2.54
CA PRO A 26 -0.04 12.25 3.36
C PRO A 26 0.37 11.69 4.74
N ASN A 27 0.95 12.55 5.58
CA ASN A 27 1.66 12.21 6.81
C ASN A 27 0.87 11.26 7.73
N ALA A 28 -0.41 11.53 7.97
CA ALA A 28 -1.22 10.73 8.89
C ALA A 28 -1.34 9.26 8.47
N ASP A 29 -1.47 8.98 7.16
CA ASP A 29 -1.59 7.60 6.69
C ASP A 29 -0.23 6.88 6.72
N LEU A 30 0.85 7.60 6.43
CA LEU A 30 2.22 7.06 6.49
C LEU A 30 2.57 6.63 7.91
N TYR A 31 2.24 7.46 8.92
CA TYR A 31 2.44 7.09 10.33
C TYR A 31 1.61 5.87 10.72
N GLN A 32 0.34 5.82 10.29
CA GLN A 32 -0.53 4.69 10.58
C GLN A 32 0.02 3.39 9.97
N LEU A 33 0.43 3.41 8.70
CA LEU A 33 1.01 2.24 8.05
C LEU A 33 2.37 1.86 8.66
N THR A 34 3.19 2.84 9.05
CA THR A 34 4.44 2.58 9.80
C THR A 34 4.16 1.80 11.07
N ALA A 35 3.17 2.22 11.86
CA ALA A 35 2.77 1.51 13.08
C ALA A 35 2.36 0.06 12.79
N TYR A 36 1.70 -0.20 11.66
CA TYR A 36 1.36 -1.55 11.23
C TYR A 36 2.59 -2.39 10.89
N THR A 37 3.57 -1.83 10.18
CA THR A 37 4.83 -2.54 9.88
C THR A 37 5.65 -2.85 11.14
N ILE A 38 5.56 -2.00 12.18
CA ILE A 38 6.17 -2.25 13.49
C ILE A 38 5.44 -3.40 14.18
N ALA A 39 4.11 -3.31 14.30
CA ALA A 39 3.30 -4.30 15.02
C ALA A 39 3.36 -5.70 14.39
N THR A 40 3.51 -5.78 13.07
CA THR A 40 3.59 -7.05 12.32
C THR A 40 5.01 -7.56 12.14
N GLY A 41 6.03 -6.76 12.47
CA GLY A 41 7.44 -7.09 12.23
C GLY A 41 7.88 -6.98 10.76
N LEU A 42 6.97 -6.67 9.82
CA LEU A 42 7.27 -6.58 8.39
C LEU A 42 8.18 -5.38 8.08
N ARG A 43 9.05 -5.54 7.07
CA ARG A 43 9.91 -4.44 6.58
C ARG A 43 9.11 -3.46 5.71
N SER A 44 8.08 -3.93 5.04
CA SER A 44 7.29 -3.14 4.11
C SER A 44 5.80 -3.19 4.41
N GLY A 45 5.09 -2.18 3.90
CA GLY A 45 3.63 -2.14 3.87
C GLY A 45 3.13 -1.36 2.66
N MET A 46 1.86 -1.52 2.30
CA MET A 46 1.28 -0.87 1.13
C MET A 46 0.10 0.03 1.49
N LEU A 47 0.04 1.21 0.90
CA LEU A 47 -1.05 2.16 1.04
C LEU A 47 -1.71 2.38 -0.31
N ILE A 48 -3.01 2.12 -0.37
CA ILE A 48 -3.78 2.19 -1.61
C ILE A 48 -4.78 3.34 -1.50
N TYR A 49 -4.76 4.23 -2.49
CA TYR A 49 -5.67 5.36 -2.60
C TYR A 49 -6.64 5.17 -3.74
N ALA A 50 -7.86 5.63 -3.52
CA ALA A 50 -8.91 5.60 -4.53
C ALA A 50 -8.60 6.49 -5.74
N ALA A 51 -7.85 7.58 -5.60
CA ALA A 51 -7.48 8.42 -6.74
C ALA A 51 -6.15 9.14 -6.50
N GLY A 52 -5.35 9.32 -7.54
CA GLY A 52 -4.12 10.11 -7.47
C GLY A 52 -3.61 10.48 -8.86
N GLU A 53 -2.90 11.60 -8.94
CA GLU A 53 -2.34 12.14 -10.20
C GLU A 53 -0.90 11.66 -10.45
N ASP A 54 -0.30 10.96 -9.47
CA ASP A 54 1.12 10.60 -9.46
C ASP A 54 1.33 9.07 -9.61
N PRO A 55 2.45 8.62 -10.20
CA PRO A 55 2.85 7.22 -10.23
C PRO A 55 3.01 6.63 -8.82
N ALA A 56 2.95 5.29 -8.71
CA ALA A 56 3.27 4.60 -7.47
C ALA A 56 4.63 5.07 -6.91
N ALA A 57 4.68 5.31 -5.61
CA ALA A 57 5.84 5.88 -4.93
C ALA A 57 6.26 4.99 -3.75
N VAL A 58 7.56 4.92 -3.47
CA VAL A 58 8.07 4.25 -2.27
C VAL A 58 8.58 5.31 -1.30
N HIS A 59 8.08 5.28 -0.07
CA HIS A 59 8.52 6.14 1.01
C HIS A 59 9.31 5.33 2.04
N GLU A 60 10.56 5.73 2.30
CA GLU A 60 11.40 5.11 3.31
C GLU A 60 11.31 5.87 4.65
N VAL A 61 10.95 5.15 5.71
CA VAL A 61 11.05 5.66 7.08
C VAL A 61 12.48 5.42 7.57
N ILE A 62 13.37 6.36 7.25
CA ILE A 62 14.84 6.24 7.34
C ILE A 62 15.31 5.59 8.65
N HIS A 63 14.87 6.11 9.80
CA HIS A 63 15.35 5.64 11.11
C HIS A 63 14.83 4.24 11.52
N LEU A 64 13.79 3.73 10.83
CA LEU A 64 13.20 2.42 11.09
C LEU A 64 13.46 1.43 9.94
N GLY A 65 14.07 1.87 8.83
CA GLY A 65 14.31 1.07 7.64
C GLY A 65 13.04 0.48 7.01
N LYS A 66 11.88 1.12 7.23
CA LYS A 66 10.57 0.64 6.73
C LYS A 66 10.30 1.20 5.34
N LEU A 67 9.78 0.36 4.45
CA LEU A 67 9.45 0.72 3.07
C LEU A 67 7.94 0.75 2.88
N LEU A 68 7.39 1.93 2.62
CA LEU A 68 5.96 2.11 2.43
C LEU A 68 5.70 2.33 0.94
N GLU A 69 5.03 1.37 0.31
CA GLU A 69 4.63 1.49 -1.09
C GLU A 69 3.27 2.20 -1.17
N LEU A 70 3.20 3.30 -1.91
CA LEU A 70 1.99 4.06 -2.13
C LEU A 70 1.50 3.82 -3.55
N VAL A 71 0.22 3.54 -3.66
CA VAL A 71 -0.45 3.17 -4.90
C VAL A 71 -1.72 4.01 -5.01
N ALA A 72 -1.96 4.62 -6.16
CA ALA A 72 -3.25 5.21 -6.46
C ALA A 72 -3.92 4.40 -7.58
N LEU A 73 -5.21 4.13 -7.42
CA LEU A 73 -6.07 3.69 -8.51
C LEU A 73 -6.48 4.91 -9.34
N ASP A 74 -6.75 4.71 -10.62
CA ASP A 74 -7.44 5.65 -11.48
C ASP A 74 -8.92 5.24 -11.61
N LEU A 75 -9.76 5.83 -10.77
CA LEU A 75 -11.21 5.64 -10.79
C LEU A 75 -11.93 6.47 -11.87
N SER A 76 -11.20 7.24 -12.69
CA SER A 76 -11.79 7.90 -13.86
C SER A 76 -11.98 6.96 -15.05
N GLN A 77 -11.36 5.78 -15.01
CA GLN A 77 -11.51 4.73 -16.00
C GLN A 77 -12.92 4.11 -15.99
N GLN A 78 -13.26 3.41 -17.07
CA GLN A 78 -14.46 2.57 -17.10
C GLN A 78 -14.36 1.42 -16.08
N PRO A 79 -15.49 0.85 -15.61
CA PRO A 79 -15.50 -0.21 -14.60
C PRO A 79 -14.53 -1.36 -14.88
N ASN A 80 -14.43 -1.83 -16.13
CA ASN A 80 -13.49 -2.89 -16.50
C ASN A 80 -12.03 -2.47 -16.29
N GLY A 81 -11.66 -1.24 -16.66
CA GLY A 81 -10.31 -0.71 -16.43
C GLY A 81 -10.00 -0.52 -14.94
N ILE A 82 -10.99 -0.23 -14.11
CA ILE A 82 -10.83 -0.21 -12.64
C ILE A 82 -10.59 -1.64 -12.12
N LEU A 83 -11.36 -2.62 -12.59
CA LEU A 83 -11.21 -4.02 -12.20
C LEU A 83 -9.84 -4.58 -12.62
N ASP A 84 -9.32 -4.21 -13.79
CA ASP A 84 -7.99 -4.59 -14.25
C ASP A 84 -6.89 -4.04 -13.31
N GLN A 85 -7.00 -2.78 -12.90
CA GLN A 85 -6.09 -2.18 -11.92
C GLN A 85 -6.15 -2.90 -10.56
N VAL A 86 -7.35 -3.26 -10.10
CA VAL A 86 -7.53 -4.06 -8.88
C VAL A 86 -6.88 -5.44 -9.03
N GLY A 87 -7.00 -6.07 -10.20
CA GLY A 87 -6.34 -7.34 -10.51
C GLY A 87 -4.81 -7.26 -10.46
N GLN A 88 -4.23 -6.21 -11.04
CA GLN A 88 -2.78 -5.94 -10.97
C GLN A 88 -2.32 -5.69 -9.54
N LEU A 89 -3.07 -4.90 -8.77
CA LEU A 89 -2.81 -4.65 -7.36
C LEU A 89 -2.86 -5.94 -6.54
N ALA A 90 -3.85 -6.80 -6.78
CA ALA A 90 -3.93 -8.10 -6.13
C ALA A 90 -2.73 -8.99 -6.47
N GLY A 91 -2.19 -8.91 -7.69
CA GLY A 91 -0.93 -9.55 -8.08
C GLY A 91 0.24 -9.11 -7.22
N ARG A 92 0.48 -7.79 -7.14
CA ARG A 92 1.57 -7.24 -6.33
C ARG A 92 1.45 -7.57 -4.85
N ILE A 93 0.23 -7.58 -4.30
CA ILE A 93 -0.01 -7.98 -2.91
C ILE A 93 0.40 -9.44 -2.68
N ARG A 94 0.07 -10.35 -3.62
CA ARG A 94 0.52 -11.75 -3.52
C ARG A 94 2.03 -11.87 -3.60
N ASP A 95 2.67 -11.16 -4.54
CA ASP A 95 4.12 -11.22 -4.71
C ASP A 95 4.85 -10.69 -3.46
N ALA A 96 4.37 -9.58 -2.90
CA ALA A 96 4.87 -9.03 -1.64
C ALA A 96 4.68 -9.99 -0.47
N ALA A 97 3.54 -10.69 -0.41
CA ALA A 97 3.26 -11.66 0.65
C ALA A 97 4.13 -12.93 0.58
N VAL A 98 4.58 -13.33 -0.63
CA VAL A 98 5.49 -14.48 -0.80
C VAL A 98 6.93 -14.11 -0.42
N ALA A 99 7.31 -12.84 -0.57
CA ALA A 99 8.65 -12.34 -0.27
C ALA A 99 8.89 -12.06 1.24
N ALA A 100 7.88 -12.23 2.09
CA ALA A 100 7.87 -11.88 3.52
C ALA A 100 8.00 -13.10 4.46
#